data_AF-A0A0Q9J6T8-F1
#
_entry.id   AF-A0A0Q9J6T8-F1
#
_cell.length_a   1.000
_cell.length_b   1.000
_cell.length_c   1.000
_cell.angle_alpha   90.00
_cell.angle_beta   90.00
_cell.angle_gamma   90.00
#
_symmetry.space_group_name_H-M   'P 1'
#
loop_
_entity.id
_entity.type
_entity.pdbx_description
1 polymer ?
#
loop_
_entity_poly.entity_id
_entity_poly.type
_entity_poly.pdbx_seq_one_letter_code
_entity_poly.pdbx_strand_id
1 'polypeptide(L)' 'MAERRGVSPSDVEVQLSWEEEYGFTAEVWVNGRSQYIIEANILEAIEQYIFKQYNRRVFRSNITLDADEQFWADISD' A
#
# COMPACT_ATOMS: atom_id res chain seq x y z
N MET A 1 3.06 7.15 -0.05
CA MET A 1 4.10 7.08 1.01
C MET A 1 5.42 7.71 0.57
N ALA A 2 6.00 7.34 -0.58
CA ALA A 2 7.22 7.94 -1.15
C ALA A 2 7.13 9.47 -1.35
N GLU A 3 6.04 9.98 -1.96
CA GLU A 3 5.86 11.42 -2.21
C GLU A 3 5.62 12.25 -0.95
N ARG A 4 5.02 11.67 0.11
CA ARG A 4 4.88 12.38 1.40
C ARG A 4 6.21 12.55 2.11
N ARG A 5 7.23 11.76 1.75
CA ARG A 5 8.58 11.84 2.29
C ARG A 5 9.60 12.45 1.31
N GLY A 6 9.19 12.82 0.10
CA GLY A 6 10.08 13.40 -0.93
C GLY A 6 11.12 12.41 -1.49
N VAL A 7 10.80 11.12 -1.48
CA VAL A 7 11.73 10.03 -1.86
C VAL A 7 11.38 9.52 -3.25
N SER A 8 12.37 9.25 -4.09
CA SER A 8 12.14 8.61 -5.39
C SER A 8 11.49 7.24 -5.18
N PRO A 9 10.43 6.87 -5.94
CA PRO A 9 9.81 5.55 -5.84
C PRO A 9 10.79 4.39 -6.06
N SER A 10 11.86 4.61 -6.83
CA SER A 10 12.94 3.64 -7.07
C SER A 10 13.72 3.26 -5.82
N ASP A 11 13.70 4.12 -4.80
CA ASP A 11 14.48 3.95 -3.57
C ASP A 11 13.62 3.41 -2.42
N VAL A 12 12.42 2.91 -2.74
CA VAL A 12 11.45 2.37 -1.79
C VAL A 12 11.27 0.89 -2.06
N GLU A 13 11.63 0.06 -1.08
CA GLU A 13 11.32 -1.35 -1.07
C GLU A 13 10.16 -1.59 -0.09
N VAL A 14 9.23 -2.47 -0.47
CA VAL A 14 8.03 -2.77 0.33
C VAL A 14 7.86 -4.28 0.40
N GLN A 15 7.69 -4.79 1.61
CA GLN A 15 7.32 -6.18 1.87
C GLN A 15 5.96 -6.18 2.55
N LEU A 16 4.98 -6.82 1.91
CA LEU A 16 3.64 -7.00 2.44
C LEU A 16 3.60 -8.22 3.35
N SER A 17 2.81 -8.11 4.41
CA SER A 17 2.55 -9.16 5.39
C SER A 17 1.07 -9.19 5.75
N TRP A 18 0.57 -10.36 6.11
CA TRP A 18 -0.76 -10.53 6.68
C TRP A 18 -0.65 -11.39 7.94
N GLU A 19 -1.28 -10.92 9.02
CA GLU A 19 -1.27 -11.60 10.33
C GLU A 19 -2.69 -11.58 10.92
N GLU A 20 -3.14 -12.68 11.53
CA GLU A 20 -4.49 -12.77 12.12
C GLU A 20 -4.76 -11.69 13.18
N GLU A 21 -3.74 -11.27 13.93
CA GLU A 21 -3.85 -10.28 15.01
C GLU A 21 -3.89 -8.83 14.49
N TYR A 22 -3.19 -8.54 13.38
CA TYR A 22 -2.91 -7.18 12.93
C TYR A 22 -3.47 -6.85 11.54
N GLY A 23 -3.99 -7.84 10.82
CA GLY A 23 -4.45 -7.71 9.44
C GLY A 23 -3.30 -7.48 8.46
N PHE A 24 -3.55 -6.70 7.41
CA PHE A 24 -2.53 -6.34 6.44
C PHE A 24 -1.55 -5.31 7.02
N THR A 25 -0.26 -5.62 6.93
CA THR A 25 0.83 -4.72 7.27
C THR A 25 1.85 -4.70 6.13
N ALA A 26 2.73 -3.70 6.14
CA ALA A 26 3.89 -3.71 5.27
C ALA A 26 5.10 -3.13 5.99
N GLU A 27 6.26 -3.74 5.78
CA GLU A 27 7.53 -3.10 6.08
C GLU A 27 8.01 -2.33 4.86
N VAL A 28 8.36 -1.06 5.07
CA VAL A 28 8.81 -0.15 4.01
C VAL A 28 10.23 0.29 4.32
N TRP A 29 11.17 0.01 3.42
CA TRP A 29 12.56 0.45 3.52
C TRP A 29 12.80 1.65 2.61
N VAL A 30 13.44 2.66 3.17
CA VAL A 30 13.88 3.86 2.45
C VAL A 30 15.26 4.24 2.95
N ASN A 31 16.27 4.30 2.06
CA ASN A 31 17.63 4.72 2.39
C ASN A 31 18.20 4.00 3.64
N GLY A 32 17.98 2.68 3.73
CA GLY A 32 18.45 1.88 4.86
C GLY A 32 17.68 2.06 6.18
N ARG A 33 16.54 2.76 6.18
CA ARG A 33 15.63 2.86 7.33
C ARG A 33 14.32 2.15 7.00
N SER A 34 13.88 1.26 7.88
CA SER A 34 12.58 0.59 7.76
C SER A 34 11.54 1.18 8.69
N GLN A 35 10.28 1.06 8.29
CA GLN A 35 9.12 1.32 9.14
C GLN A 35 7.97 0.38 8.77
N TYR A 36 7.23 -0.08 9.77
CA TYR A 36 5.97 -0.77 9.54
C TYR A 36 4.84 0.23 9.29
N ILE A 37 3.98 -0.10 8.34
CA ILE A 37 2.74 0.62 8.05
C ILE A 37 1.56 -0.36 8.16
N ILE A 38 0.40 0.18 8.53
CA ILE A 38 -0.83 -0.59 8.70
C ILE A 38 -1.70 -0.58 7.45
N GLU A 39 -2.71 -1.44 7.40
CA GLU A 39 -3.67 -1.54 6.30
C GLU A 39 -4.21 -0.18 5.83
N ALA A 40 -4.61 0.71 6.75
CA ALA A 40 -5.13 2.04 6.40
C ALA A 40 -4.13 2.88 5.58
N ASN A 41 -2.83 2.69 5.78
CA ASN A 41 -1.76 3.33 5.03
C ASN A 41 -1.55 2.69 3.66
N ILE A 42 -1.72 1.37 3.56
CA ILE A 42 -1.63 0.61 2.32
C ILE A 42 -2.79 1.01 1.40
N LEU A 43 -4.03 1.00 1.90
CA LEU A 43 -5.22 1.41 1.16
C LEU A 43 -5.10 2.83 0.61
N GLU A 44 -4.63 3.77 1.44
CA GLU A 44 -4.40 5.15 1.03
C GLU A 44 -3.31 5.26 -0.06
N ALA A 45 -2.28 4.41 -0.02
CA ALA A 45 -1.28 4.39 -1.08
C ALA A 45 -1.87 3.89 -2.41
N ILE A 46 -2.76 2.89 -2.37
CA ILE A 46 -3.49 2.38 -3.54
C ILE A 46 -4.43 3.47 -4.09
N GLU A 47 -5.20 4.16 -3.24
CA GLU A 47 -6.05 5.29 -3.65
C GLU A 47 -5.25 6.35 -4.41
N GLN A 48 -4.08 6.74 -3.87
CA GLN A 48 -3.21 7.72 -4.50
C GLN A 48 -2.63 7.23 -5.83
N TYR A 49 -2.25 5.95 -5.91
CA TYR A 49 -1.75 5.36 -7.15
C TYR A 49 -2.82 5.35 -8.24
N ILE A 50 -4.03 4.89 -7.92
CA ILE A 50 -5.15 4.84 -8.88
C ILE A 50 -5.51 6.24 -9.37
N PHE A 51 -5.58 7.21 -8.46
CA PHE A 51 -5.84 8.60 -8.84
C PHE A 51 -4.74 9.16 -9.77
N LYS A 52 -3.47 8.88 -9.49
CA LYS A 52 -2.36 9.46 -10.28
C LYS A 52 -2.15 8.80 -11.63
N GLN A 53 -2.25 7.48 -11.70
CA GLN A 53 -1.96 6.73 -12.93
C GLN A 53 -3.18 6.62 -13.85
N TYR A 54 -4.39 6.60 -13.27
CA TYR A 54 -5.62 6.36 -14.03
C TYR A 54 -6.62 7.52 -13.95
N ASN A 55 -6.32 8.58 -13.20
CA ASN A 55 -7.23 9.71 -12.97
C ASN A 55 -8.63 9.27 -12.46
N ARG A 56 -8.68 8.15 -11.74
CA ARG A 56 -9.91 7.56 -11.18
C ARG A 56 -9.89 7.77 -9.67
N ARG A 57 -11.01 8.25 -9.12
CA ARG A 57 -11.18 8.38 -7.68
C ARG A 57 -11.78 7.08 -7.14
N VAL A 58 -11.10 6.49 -6.17
CA VAL A 58 -11.55 5.28 -5.45
C VAL A 58 -11.51 5.57 -3.95
N PHE A 59 -12.39 4.93 -3.18
CA PHE A 59 -12.41 5.03 -1.73
C PHE A 59 -12.00 3.68 -1.12
N ARG A 60 -11.53 3.69 0.13
CA ARG A 60 -11.17 2.47 0.87
C ARG A 60 -12.20 1.35 0.79
N SER A 61 -13.49 1.70 0.83
CA SER A 61 -14.59 0.72 0.73
C SER A 61 -14.68 0.01 -0.63
N ASN A 62 -14.03 0.55 -1.67
CA ASN A 62 -13.93 -0.06 -2.99
C ASN A 62 -12.74 -1.03 -3.11
N ILE A 63 -11.85 -1.09 -2.12
CA ILE A 63 -10.58 -1.81 -2.19
C ILE A 63 -10.66 -3.04 -1.28
N THR A 64 -10.44 -4.22 -1.86
CA THR A 64 -10.30 -5.47 -1.10
C THR A 64 -8.88 -5.99 -1.26
N LEU A 65 -8.20 -6.23 -0.14
CA LEU A 65 -6.87 -6.85 -0.12
C LEU A 65 -7.01 -8.34 0.15
N ASP A 66 -6.15 -9.13 -0.47
CA ASP A 66 -6.06 -10.58 -0.28
C ASP A 66 -4.58 -11.00 -0.35
N ALA A 67 -4.26 -12.08 0.36
CA ALA A 67 -2.90 -12.58 0.56
C ALA A 67 -2.82 -14.12 0.52
N ASP A 68 -3.80 -14.83 -0.05
CA ASP A 68 -3.88 -16.30 0.04
C ASP A 68 -2.65 -17.02 -0.58
N GLU A 69 -2.43 -16.87 -1.88
CA GLU A 69 -1.21 -17.39 -2.56
C GLU A 69 -0.25 -16.26 -2.98
N GLN A 70 -0.80 -15.09 -3.28
CA GLN A 70 -0.11 -13.88 -3.70
C GLN A 70 -0.88 -12.67 -3.18
N PHE A 71 -0.17 -11.56 -2.94
CA PHE A 71 -0.81 -10.31 -2.57
C PHE A 71 -1.49 -9.66 -3.78
N TRP A 72 -2.79 -9.46 -3.69
CA TRP A 72 -3.57 -8.72 -4.70
C TRP A 72 -4.51 -7.70 -4.06
N ALA A 73 -4.92 -6.72 -4.88
CA ALA A 73 -5.88 -5.70 -4.49
C ALA A 73 -6.95 -5.55 -5.59
N ASP A 74 -8.20 -5.90 -5.28
CA ASP A 74 -9.33 -5.70 -6.18
C ASP A 74 -9.95 -4.33 -5.96
N ILE A 75 -10.30 -3.67 -7.07
CA ILE A 75 -10.92 -2.35 -7.08
C ILE A 75 -12.32 -2.47 -7.68
N SER A 76 -13.33 -2.47 -6.81
CA SER A 76 -14.74 -2.46 -7.19
C SER A 76 -15.22 -1.05 -7.57
N ASP A 77 -16.38 -0.95 -8.23
CA ASP A 77 -17.02 0.31 -8.61
C ASP A 77 -17.99 0.80 -7.51
#